data_AF-A0A6N7CS46-F1
#
_entry.id   AF-A0A6N7CS46-F1
#
_cell.length_a   1.000
_cell.length_b   1.000
_cell.length_c   1.000
_cell.angle_alpha   90.00
_cell.angle_beta   90.00
_cell.angle_gamma   90.00
#
_symmetry.space_group_name_H-M   'P 1'
#
loop_
_entity.id
_entity.type
_entity.pdbx_description
1 polymer ?
#
loop_
_entity_poly.entity_id
_entity_poly.type
_entity_poly.pdbx_seq_one_letter_code
_entity_poly.pdbx_strand_id
1 'polypeptide(L)'
;MVGHPMEPTAAQVLEGLGGDPSGFTARRLTEDLTVDADLVLTMTERQRDKVLALAPEQLKKTFTLKEAARLAVAAEAKTVAELAAARPKHRPEVTPEDISDPIGKDEDTFLAIGSEIAELLGLLTRTVRP
;
A
#
# COMPACT_ATOMS: atom_id res chain seq x y z
N MET A 1 2.49 -7.39 16.15
CA MET A 1 3.60 -8.19 16.70
C MET A 1 4.87 -7.86 15.93
N VAL A 2 6.02 -7.75 16.58
CA VAL A 2 7.32 -7.51 15.91
C VAL A 2 8.05 -8.86 15.82
N GLY A 3 8.79 -9.11 14.74
CA GLY A 3 9.63 -10.32 14.63
C GLY A 3 8.90 -11.60 14.20
N HIS A 4 7.61 -11.52 13.86
CA HIS A 4 6.85 -12.69 13.40
C HIS A 4 7.00 -12.87 11.88
N PRO A 5 7.02 -14.12 11.39
CA PRO A 5 6.94 -14.41 9.97
C PRO A 5 5.60 -13.93 9.40
N MET A 6 5.49 -13.99 8.08
CA MET A 6 4.22 -13.71 7.40
C MET A 6 3.13 -14.65 7.93
N GLU A 7 1.89 -14.17 7.96
CA GLU A 7 0.75 -15.02 8.30
C GLU A 7 0.68 -16.19 7.30
N PRO A 8 0.48 -17.45 7.74
CA PRO A 8 0.62 -18.61 6.87
C PRO A 8 -0.23 -18.59 5.59
N THR A 9 -1.49 -18.17 5.68
CA THR A 9 -2.38 -18.09 4.52
C THR A 9 -1.94 -16.99 3.56
N ALA A 10 -1.54 -15.82 4.08
CA ALA A 10 -0.96 -14.76 3.27
C ALA A 10 0.34 -15.20 2.57
N ALA A 11 1.18 -16.00 3.23
CA ALA A 11 2.40 -16.55 2.63
C ALA A 11 2.07 -17.49 1.46
N GLN A 12 1.10 -18.39 1.64
CA GLN A 12 0.65 -19.31 0.58
C GLN A 12 0.07 -18.55 -0.63
N VAL A 13 -0.74 -17.51 -0.37
CA VAL A 13 -1.27 -16.66 -1.45
C VAL A 13 -0.14 -15.94 -2.18
N LEU A 14 0.85 -15.40 -1.45
CA LEU A 14 2.01 -14.75 -2.06
C LEU A 14 2.82 -15.72 -2.94
N GLU A 15 3.08 -16.94 -2.47
CA GLU A 15 3.74 -17.99 -3.25
C GLU A 15 2.96 -18.34 -4.51
N GLY A 16 1.63 -18.47 -4.39
CA GLY A 16 0.73 -18.70 -5.54
C GLY A 16 0.75 -17.58 -6.58
N LEU A 17 1.03 -16.35 -6.15
CA LEU A 17 1.23 -15.19 -7.02
C LEU A 17 2.67 -15.07 -7.55
N GLY A 18 3.56 -16.00 -7.20
CA GLY A 18 4.96 -16.05 -7.65
C GLY A 18 5.93 -15.23 -6.80
N GLY A 19 5.51 -14.76 -5.61
CA GLY A 19 6.39 -14.10 -4.64
C GLY A 19 7.10 -15.08 -3.71
N ASP A 20 8.07 -14.56 -2.94
CA ASP A 20 8.78 -15.31 -1.91
C ASP A 20 8.49 -14.70 -0.52
N PRO A 21 7.83 -15.44 0.40
CA PRO A 21 7.58 -14.97 1.75
C PRO A 21 8.82 -15.06 2.65
N SER A 22 9.89 -15.73 2.21
CA SER A 22 11.10 -15.93 2.99
C SER A 22 11.77 -14.59 3.33
N GLY A 23 12.29 -14.48 4.56
CA GLY A 23 12.91 -13.24 5.05
C GLY A 23 11.93 -12.14 5.46
N PHE A 24 10.61 -12.29 5.23
CA PHE A 24 9.65 -11.35 5.79
C PHE A 24 9.71 -11.35 7.32
N THR A 25 9.85 -10.16 7.90
CA THR A 25 9.77 -9.96 9.34
C THR A 25 8.92 -8.74 9.62
N ALA A 26 7.87 -8.92 10.42
CA ALA A 26 7.02 -7.81 10.84
C ALA A 26 7.86 -6.78 11.64
N ARG A 27 7.88 -5.53 11.17
CA ARG A 27 8.55 -4.39 11.81
C ARG A 27 7.51 -3.42 12.34
N ARG A 28 7.81 -2.79 13.48
CA ARG A 28 6.99 -1.68 13.97
C ARG A 28 7.31 -0.44 13.15
N LEU A 29 6.28 0.27 12.71
CA LEU A 29 6.45 1.60 12.10
C LEU A 29 7.09 2.55 13.12
N THR A 30 8.18 3.20 12.74
CA THR A 30 8.84 4.26 13.49
C THR A 30 8.89 5.52 12.63
N GLU A 31 9.12 6.67 13.27
CA GLU A 31 9.31 7.94 12.57
C GLU A 31 10.50 7.86 11.60
N ASP A 32 11.66 7.38 12.06
CA ASP A 32 12.85 7.21 11.22
C ASP A 32 12.58 6.39 9.93
N LEU A 33 11.87 5.25 10.07
CA LEU A 33 11.50 4.43 8.91
C LEU A 33 10.56 5.16 7.93
N THR A 34 9.80 6.13 8.44
CA THR A 34 8.86 6.90 7.65
C THR A 34 9.56 8.05 6.94
N VAL A 35 10.44 8.78 7.63
CA VAL A 35 11.15 9.95 7.09
C VAL A 35 12.08 9.56 5.94
N ASP A 36 12.74 8.41 6.05
CA ASP A 36 13.68 7.92 5.02
C ASP A 36 12.98 7.39 3.76
N ALA A 37 11.65 7.20 3.79
CA ALA A 37 10.93 6.64 2.66
C ALA A 37 10.66 7.66 1.54
N ASP A 38 10.98 7.28 0.30
CA ASP A 38 10.61 8.05 -0.89
C ASP A 38 9.12 7.90 -1.28
N LEU A 39 8.50 6.82 -0.82
CA LEU A 39 7.08 6.52 -0.98
C LEU A 39 6.61 5.63 0.17
N VAL A 40 5.49 5.99 0.79
CA VAL A 40 4.80 5.20 1.82
C VAL A 40 3.42 4.81 1.29
N LEU A 41 3.19 3.51 1.15
CA LEU A 41 1.89 2.95 0.76
C LEU A 41 1.24 2.25 1.96
N THR A 42 0.04 2.68 2.32
CA THR A 42 -0.76 2.05 3.37
C THR A 42 -1.93 1.28 2.78
N MET A 43 -2.47 0.31 3.52
CA MET A 43 -3.66 -0.43 3.09
C MET A 43 -4.95 0.32 3.42
N THR A 44 -4.92 1.22 4.42
CA THR A 44 -6.10 1.99 4.84
C THR A 44 -5.79 3.47 5.08
N GLU A 45 -6.81 4.31 5.02
CA GLU A 45 -6.74 5.73 5.39
C GLU A 45 -6.34 5.89 6.87
N ARG A 46 -6.87 5.05 7.76
CA ARG A 46 -6.48 5.06 9.18
C ARG A 46 -5.00 4.78 9.39
N GLN A 47 -4.39 3.93 8.56
CA GLN A 47 -2.94 3.69 8.61
C GLN A 47 -2.17 4.91 8.06
N ARG A 48 -2.64 5.53 6.98
CA ARG A 48 -2.07 6.78 6.45
C ARG A 48 -2.08 7.87 7.51
N ASP A 49 -3.19 8.04 8.21
CA ASP A 49 -3.33 9.07 9.24
C ASP A 49 -2.36 8.82 10.41
N LYS A 50 -2.11 7.56 10.78
CA LYS A 50 -1.08 7.21 11.77
C LYS A 50 0.34 7.54 11.30
N VAL A 51 0.64 7.30 10.03
CA VAL A 51 1.93 7.67 9.42
C VAL A 51 2.10 9.19 9.51
N LEU A 52 1.09 9.95 9.11
CA LEU A 52 1.14 11.42 9.08
C LEU A 52 1.09 12.07 10.47
N ALA A 53 0.53 11.39 11.47
CA ALA A 53 0.62 11.83 12.85
C ALA A 53 2.05 11.72 13.41
N LEU A 54 2.87 10.82 12.86
CA LEU A 54 4.29 10.66 13.22
C LEU A 54 5.20 11.55 12.37
N ALA A 55 4.97 11.63 11.06
CA ALA A 55 5.78 12.41 10.12
C ALA A 55 4.88 13.26 9.20
N PRO A 56 4.37 14.42 9.67
CA PRO A 56 3.46 15.27 8.89
C PRO A 56 4.04 15.74 7.54
N GLU A 57 5.36 15.93 7.47
CA GLU A 57 6.09 16.35 6.27
C GLU A 57 6.01 15.33 5.12
N GLN A 58 5.67 14.07 5.43
CA GLN A 58 5.55 13.00 4.44
C GLN A 58 4.19 12.99 3.71
N LEU A 59 3.33 14.00 3.93
CA LEU A 59 2.01 14.10 3.27
C LEU A 59 2.06 13.90 1.75
N LYS A 60 3.09 14.42 1.07
CA LYS A 60 3.24 14.29 -0.40
C LYS A 60 3.78 12.93 -0.84
N LYS A 61 4.25 12.11 0.08
CA LYS A 61 4.84 10.78 -0.17
C LYS A 61 4.02 9.65 0.44
N THR A 62 3.00 9.93 1.25
CA THR A 62 2.14 8.91 1.87
C THR A 62 0.78 8.84 1.18
N PHE A 63 0.39 7.65 0.73
CA PHE A 63 -0.88 7.37 0.05
C PHE A 63 -1.46 6.03 0.54
N THR A 64 -2.76 5.81 0.40
CA THR A 64 -3.26 4.42 0.39
C THR A 64 -2.88 3.75 -0.94
N LEU A 65 -2.78 2.43 -0.99
CA LEU A 65 -2.44 1.70 -2.22
C LEU A 65 -3.47 1.96 -3.33
N LYS A 66 -4.77 1.96 -2.99
CA LYS A 66 -5.85 2.28 -3.92
C LYS A 66 -5.79 3.73 -4.41
N GLU A 67 -5.59 4.68 -3.51
CA GLU A 67 -5.41 6.08 -3.86
C GLU A 67 -4.25 6.26 -4.85
N ALA A 68 -3.08 5.68 -4.54
CA ALA A 68 -1.90 5.79 -5.39
C ALA A 68 -2.14 5.20 -6.78
N ALA A 69 -2.71 3.99 -6.87
CA ALA A 69 -2.99 3.34 -8.16
C ALA A 69 -3.97 4.16 -9.01
N ARG A 70 -5.04 4.68 -8.39
CA ARG A 70 -6.01 5.56 -9.06
C ARG A 70 -5.35 6.83 -9.58
N LEU A 71 -4.52 7.51 -8.78
CA LEU A 71 -3.81 8.72 -9.19
C LEU A 71 -2.79 8.44 -10.30
N ALA A 72 -2.09 7.31 -10.23
CA ALA A 72 -1.16 6.88 -11.27
C ALA A 72 -1.85 6.73 -12.62
N VAL A 73 -3.04 6.12 -12.66
CA VAL A 73 -3.81 5.95 -13.89
C VAL A 73 -4.44 7.27 -14.35
N ALA A 74 -5.13 7.98 -13.45
CA ALA A 74 -5.93 9.15 -13.81
C ALA A 74 -5.09 10.34 -14.30
N ALA A 75 -3.86 10.47 -13.80
CA ALA A 75 -2.93 11.53 -14.19
C ALA A 75 -1.76 11.03 -15.05
N GLU A 76 -1.75 9.74 -15.42
CA GLU A 76 -0.59 9.07 -16.05
C GLU A 76 0.72 9.36 -15.29
N ALA A 77 0.65 9.42 -13.95
CA ALA A 77 1.75 9.85 -13.13
C ALA A 77 2.91 8.86 -13.19
N LYS A 78 4.11 9.39 -13.38
CA LYS A 78 5.37 8.68 -13.50
C LYS A 78 6.28 8.86 -12.30
N THR A 79 5.96 9.80 -11.42
CA THR A 79 6.74 10.09 -10.21
C THR A 79 5.84 10.27 -8.99
N VAL A 80 6.40 10.13 -7.80
CA VAL A 80 5.69 10.40 -6.53
C VAL A 80 5.21 11.87 -6.46
N ALA A 81 5.99 12.80 -7.00
CA ALA A 81 5.62 14.21 -7.06
C ALA A 81 4.37 14.44 -7.94
N GLU A 82 4.26 13.71 -9.04
CA GLU A 82 3.08 13.77 -9.92
C GLU A 82 1.84 13.15 -9.25
N LEU A 83 1.99 12.06 -8.49
CA LEU A 83 0.90 11.53 -7.66
C LEU A 83 0.40 12.58 -6.67
N ALA A 84 1.32 13.25 -5.97
CA ALA A 84 0.98 14.30 -5.01
C ALA A 84 0.25 15.48 -5.69
N ALA A 85 0.71 15.88 -6.88
CA ALA A 85 0.10 16.96 -7.66
C ALA A 85 -1.28 16.58 -8.26
N ALA A 86 -1.52 15.29 -8.49
CA ALA A 86 -2.77 14.74 -8.99
C ALA A 86 -3.86 14.68 -7.92
N ARG A 87 -3.49 14.43 -6.65
CA ARG A 87 -4.41 14.27 -5.51
C ARG A 87 -5.56 15.30 -5.45
N PRO A 88 -5.34 16.63 -5.52
CA PRO A 88 -6.44 17.60 -5.44
C PRO A 88 -7.32 17.64 -6.70
N LYS A 89 -6.81 17.17 -7.84
CA LYS A 89 -7.47 17.21 -9.16
C LYS A 89 -8.32 15.99 -9.42
N HIS A 90 -7.92 14.84 -8.88
CA HIS A 90 -8.58 13.56 -9.08
C HIS A 90 -9.08 13.05 -7.74
N ARG A 91 -10.35 13.33 -7.44
CA ARG A 91 -11.01 12.81 -6.25
C ARG A 91 -11.53 11.40 -6.50
N PRO A 92 -11.55 10.53 -5.49
CA PRO A 92 -12.21 9.24 -5.62
C PRO A 92 -13.72 9.41 -5.73
N GLU A 93 -14.37 8.50 -6.44
CA GLU A 93 -15.83 8.42 -6.49
C GLU A 93 -16.40 7.78 -5.22
N VAL A 94 -15.63 6.87 -4.59
CA VAL A 94 -16.02 6.13 -3.39
C VAL A 94 -14.92 6.23 -2.33
N THR A 95 -15.32 6.48 -1.09
CA THR A 95 -14.45 6.52 0.08
C THR A 95 -15.00 5.63 1.20
N PRO A 96 -14.15 5.00 2.03
CA PRO A 96 -12.68 5.09 2.01
C PRO A 96 -12.04 4.23 0.91
N GLU A 97 -10.86 4.64 0.46
CA GLU A 97 -10.03 3.87 -0.50
C GLU A 97 -9.18 2.82 0.25
N ASP A 98 -9.86 1.92 0.97
CA ASP A 98 -9.26 0.92 1.86
C ASP A 98 -9.21 -0.47 1.23
N ILE A 99 -8.12 -1.20 1.50
CA ILE A 99 -8.00 -2.63 1.29
C ILE A 99 -8.39 -3.32 2.60
N SER A 100 -9.32 -4.26 2.51
CA SER A 100 -9.85 -4.99 3.66
C SER A 100 -8.75 -5.84 4.32
N ASP A 101 -8.81 -5.94 5.64
CA ASP A 101 -7.89 -6.78 6.41
C ASP A 101 -8.41 -8.23 6.39
N PRO A 102 -7.65 -9.20 5.83
CA PRO A 102 -8.08 -10.60 5.74
C PRO A 102 -7.98 -11.36 7.06
N ILE A 103 -7.38 -10.77 8.11
CA ILE A 103 -7.13 -11.50 9.36
C ILE A 103 -8.45 -12.01 9.99
N GLY A 104 -8.49 -13.33 10.22
CA GLY A 104 -9.66 -14.04 10.75
C GLY A 104 -10.73 -14.37 9.70
N LYS A 105 -10.43 -14.22 8.41
CA LYS A 105 -11.28 -14.61 7.28
C LYS A 105 -10.83 -15.95 6.67
N ASP A 106 -11.61 -16.43 5.70
CA ASP A 106 -11.32 -17.64 4.95
C ASP A 106 -10.24 -17.44 3.88
N GLU A 107 -9.72 -18.55 3.34
CA GLU A 107 -8.67 -18.55 2.32
C GLU A 107 -9.08 -17.82 1.04
N ASP A 108 -10.35 -17.94 0.63
CA ASP A 108 -10.89 -17.22 -0.54
C ASP A 108 -10.80 -15.70 -0.35
N THR A 109 -11.06 -15.20 0.85
CA THR A 109 -10.88 -13.77 1.18
C THR A 109 -9.42 -13.36 1.12
N PHE A 110 -8.49 -14.19 1.61
CA PHE A 110 -7.05 -13.93 1.48
C PHE A 110 -6.62 -13.86 0.02
N LEU A 111 -7.08 -14.80 -0.82
CA LEU A 111 -6.76 -14.83 -2.24
C LEU A 111 -7.31 -13.61 -2.97
N ALA A 112 -8.56 -13.23 -2.68
CA ALA A 112 -9.19 -12.05 -3.28
C ALA A 112 -8.41 -10.77 -2.93
N ILE A 113 -8.06 -10.57 -1.66
CA ILE A 113 -7.30 -9.40 -1.21
C ILE A 113 -5.86 -9.41 -1.75
N GLY A 114 -5.20 -10.57 -1.75
CA GLY A 114 -3.86 -10.72 -2.33
C GLY A 114 -3.83 -10.40 -3.83
N SER A 115 -4.84 -10.86 -4.57
CA SER A 115 -4.99 -10.55 -6.00
C SER A 115 -5.24 -9.07 -6.23
N GLU A 116 -6.13 -8.44 -5.44
CA GLU A 116 -6.38 -7.00 -5.49
C GLU A 116 -5.09 -6.18 -5.25
N ILE A 117 -4.30 -6.55 -4.23
CA ILE A 117 -3.00 -5.90 -3.95
C ILE A 117 -2.05 -6.05 -5.14
N ALA A 118 -1.93 -7.25 -5.70
CA ALA A 118 -1.04 -7.52 -6.82
C ALA A 118 -1.43 -6.72 -8.08
N GLU A 119 -2.72 -6.60 -8.38
CA GLU A 119 -3.21 -5.79 -9.50
C GLU A 119 -2.89 -4.31 -9.31
N LEU A 120 -3.15 -3.75 -8.13
CA LEU A 120 -2.87 -2.35 -7.81
C LEU A 120 -1.37 -2.03 -7.88
N LEU A 121 -0.52 -2.92 -7.36
CA LEU A 121 0.94 -2.79 -7.49
C LEU A 121 1.40 -2.92 -8.95
N GLY A 122 0.76 -3.78 -9.73
CA GLY A 122 1.00 -3.91 -11.16
C GLY A 122 0.70 -2.63 -11.93
N LEU A 123 -0.33 -1.88 -11.55
CA LEU A 123 -0.60 -0.55 -12.10
C LEU A 123 0.50 0.44 -11.72
N LEU A 124 0.85 0.52 -10.44
CA LEU A 124 1.84 1.47 -9.95
C LEU A 124 3.23 1.27 -10.57
N THR A 125 3.70 0.03 -10.64
CA THR A 125 5.04 -0.30 -11.16
C THR A 125 5.19 -0.09 -12.67
N ARG A 126 4.07 -0.05 -13.42
CA ARG A 126 4.07 0.25 -14.85
C ARG A 126 4.19 1.74 -15.13
N THR A 127 3.57 2.57 -14.29
CA THR A 127 3.50 4.02 -14.51
C THR A 127 4.58 4.76 -13.74
N VAL A 128 4.70 4.49 -12.43
CA VAL A 128 5.51 5.26 -11.50
C VAL A 128 6.89 4.62 -11.34
N ARG A 129 7.94 5.38 -11.65
CA ARG A 129 9.32 5.03 -11.32
C ARG A 129 9.71 5.77 -10.04
N PRO A 130 10.36 5.08 -9.07
CA PRO A 130 10.93 5.75 -7.91
C PRO A 130 12.05 6.72 -8.30
#